data_AF-I1BNS7-F1
#
_entry.id   AF-I1BNS7-F1
#
_cell.length_a   1.000
_cell.length_b   1.000
_cell.length_c   1.000
_cell.angle_alpha   90.00
_cell.angle_beta   90.00
_cell.angle_gamma   90.00
#
_symmetry.space_group_name_H-M   'P 1'
#
loop_
_entity.id
_entity.type
_entity.pdbx_description
1 polymer ?
#
loop_
_entity_poly.entity_id
_entity_poly.type
_entity_poly.pdbx_seq_one_letter_code
_entity_poly.pdbx_strand_id
1 'polypeptide(L)'
;MGKRKTKRKPQKKLKDKLDTQFNCVFCNHENSVDCKIDNANKLGHLNYLDEPVDVYSAWIDACEDVNRRKRLERSKNLGRDEPRSPAAGSYDEEED
;
A
#
# COMPACT_ATOMS: atom_id res chain seq x y z
N MET A 1 -43.87 -45.05 -21.22
CA MET A 1 -42.59 -44.40 -21.65
C MET A 1 -42.59 -42.94 -21.20
N GLY A 2 -42.21 -42.68 -19.94
CA GLY A 2 -42.20 -41.32 -19.37
C GLY A 2 -40.92 -40.56 -19.70
N LYS A 3 -41.02 -39.48 -20.49
CA LYS A 3 -39.88 -38.59 -20.79
C LYS A 3 -39.49 -37.83 -19.52
N ARG A 4 -38.42 -38.27 -18.84
CA ARG A 4 -37.86 -37.54 -17.69
C ARG A 4 -37.31 -36.20 -18.17
N LYS A 5 -37.85 -35.09 -17.65
CA LYS A 5 -37.30 -33.76 -17.88
C LYS A 5 -35.91 -33.69 -17.25
N THR A 6 -34.91 -33.42 -18.07
CA THR A 6 -33.54 -33.21 -17.63
C THR A 6 -33.45 -31.90 -16.85
N LYS A 7 -32.81 -31.94 -15.67
CA LYS A 7 -32.62 -30.76 -14.82
C LYS A 7 -31.62 -29.83 -15.54
N ARG A 8 -32.02 -28.61 -15.88
CA ARG A 8 -31.12 -27.60 -16.48
C ARG A 8 -29.99 -27.31 -15.50
N LYS A 9 -28.74 -27.32 -15.99
CA LYS A 9 -27.56 -26.96 -15.19
C LYS A 9 -27.70 -25.49 -14.75
N PRO A 10 -27.40 -25.16 -13.48
CA PRO A 10 -27.41 -23.78 -13.03
C PRO A 10 -26.40 -22.97 -13.85
N GLN A 11 -26.84 -21.82 -14.38
CA GLN A 11 -25.94 -20.93 -15.10
C GLN A 11 -24.95 -20.34 -14.10
N LYS A 12 -23.66 -20.47 -14.38
CA LYS A 12 -22.61 -19.80 -13.60
C LYS A 12 -22.80 -18.30 -13.84
N LYS A 13 -22.95 -17.53 -12.76
CA LYS A 13 -22.93 -16.06 -12.85
C LYS A 13 -21.59 -15.69 -13.47
N LEU A 14 -21.60 -14.97 -14.60
CA LEU A 14 -20.38 -14.37 -15.11
C LEU A 14 -19.92 -13.35 -14.07
N LYS A 15 -18.66 -13.47 -13.65
CA LYS A 15 -18.00 -12.38 -12.94
C LYS A 15 -17.72 -11.30 -13.97
N ASP A 16 -18.09 -10.07 -13.67
CA ASP A 16 -17.71 -8.93 -14.50
C ASP A 16 -16.19 -8.87 -14.56
N LYS A 17 -15.65 -8.65 -15.77
CA LYS A 17 -14.21 -8.49 -15.94
C LYS A 17 -13.83 -7.11 -15.41
N LEU A 18 -13.07 -7.08 -14.33
CA LEU A 18 -12.42 -5.88 -13.83
C LEU A 18 -11.22 -5.54 -14.72
N ASP A 19 -10.87 -4.25 -14.74
CA ASP A 19 -9.74 -3.75 -15.49
C ASP A 19 -8.41 -4.29 -14.94
N THR A 20 -7.49 -4.58 -15.86
CA THR A 20 -6.13 -5.04 -15.55
C THR A 20 -5.08 -3.96 -15.81
N GLN A 21 -5.50 -2.80 -16.31
CA GLN A 21 -4.65 -1.67 -16.68
C GLN A 21 -4.94 -0.48 -15.79
N PHE A 22 -3.89 0.12 -15.26
CA PHE A 22 -3.99 1.23 -14.31
C PHE A 22 -3.04 2.38 -14.67
N ASN A 23 -3.30 3.55 -14.09
CA ASN A 23 -2.49 4.74 -14.28
C ASN A 23 -1.21 4.64 -13.43
N CYS A 24 -0.08 5.13 -13.96
CA CYS A 24 1.16 5.11 -13.20
C CYS A 24 1.20 6.25 -12.18
N VAL A 25 1.37 5.96 -10.89
CA VAL A 25 1.48 6.98 -9.82
C VAL A 25 2.77 7.81 -9.85
N PHE A 26 3.74 7.45 -10.70
CA PHE A 26 5.00 8.16 -10.83
C PHE A 26 5.01 9.14 -12.00
N CYS A 27 4.54 8.72 -13.18
CA CYS A 27 4.54 9.54 -14.40
C CYS A 27 3.16 10.04 -14.81
N ASN A 28 2.10 9.63 -14.09
CA ASN A 28 0.72 10.05 -14.32
C ASN A 28 0.15 9.73 -15.72
N HIS A 29 0.81 8.85 -16.48
CA HIS A 29 0.34 8.38 -17.78
C HIS A 29 -0.75 7.32 -17.59
N GLU A 30 -1.78 7.40 -18.42
CA GLU A 30 -2.94 6.53 -18.37
C GLU A 30 -2.59 5.12 -18.87
N ASN A 31 -3.25 4.10 -18.33
CA ASN A 31 -3.13 2.69 -18.75
C ASN A 31 -1.69 2.19 -18.93
N SER A 32 -0.77 2.68 -18.09
CA SER A 32 0.67 2.46 -18.23
C SER A 32 1.20 1.31 -17.40
N VAL A 33 0.33 0.74 -16.56
CA VAL A 33 0.68 -0.34 -15.64
C VAL A 33 -0.26 -1.51 -15.92
N ASP A 34 0.29 -2.59 -16.44
CA ASP A 34 -0.41 -3.87 -16.60
C ASP A 34 -0.18 -4.76 -15.36
N CYS A 35 -1.27 -5.23 -14.76
CA CYS A 35 -1.23 -6.16 -13.64
C CYS A 35 -1.51 -7.59 -14.10
N LYS A 36 -0.55 -8.51 -13.85
CA LYS A 36 -0.67 -9.93 -14.16
C LYS A 36 -0.54 -10.76 -12.89
N ILE A 37 -1.61 -11.45 -12.52
CA ILE A 37 -1.63 -12.36 -11.37
C ILE A 37 -1.36 -13.79 -11.86
N ASP A 38 -0.31 -14.41 -11.33
CA ASP A 38 0.02 -15.81 -11.59
C ASP A 38 -0.21 -16.67 -10.34
N ASN A 39 -1.45 -17.16 -10.20
CA ASN A 39 -1.82 -18.05 -9.09
C ASN A 39 -1.17 -19.44 -9.18
N ALA A 40 -0.69 -19.85 -10.37
CA ALA A 40 -0.11 -21.18 -10.55
C ALA A 40 1.28 -21.25 -9.91
N ASN A 41 2.08 -20.19 -10.12
CA ASN A 41 3.43 -20.09 -9.58
C ASN A 41 3.49 -19.42 -8.20
N LYS A 42 2.34 -18.95 -7.67
CA LYS A 42 2.24 -18.23 -6.38
C LYS A 42 3.29 -17.12 -6.25
N LEU A 43 3.46 -16.34 -7.32
CA LEU A 43 4.39 -15.22 -7.32
C LEU A 43 3.79 -14.08 -6.49
N GLY A 44 4.44 -13.76 -5.38
CA GLY A 44 3.97 -12.77 -4.41
C GLY A 44 3.06 -13.37 -3.33
N HIS A 45 2.73 -12.55 -2.33
CA HIS A 45 1.78 -12.93 -1.28
C HIS A 45 0.35 -12.65 -1.76
N LEU A 46 -0.13 -13.47 -2.70
CA LEU A 46 -1.45 -13.33 -3.30
C LEU A 46 -2.37 -14.47 -2.86
N ASN A 47 -3.61 -14.12 -2.54
CA ASN A 47 -4.71 -15.03 -2.24
C ASN A 47 -5.58 -15.25 -3.48
N TYR A 48 -6.39 -16.31 -3.47
CA TYR A 48 -7.30 -16.64 -4.57
C TYR A 48 -8.46 -15.65 -4.75
N LEU A 49 -8.64 -14.75 -3.78
CA LEU A 49 -9.63 -13.67 -3.80
C LEU A 49 -9.06 -12.36 -4.33
N ASP A 50 -7.73 -12.25 -4.46
CA ASP A 50 -7.11 -11.01 -4.87
C ASP A 50 -7.34 -10.77 -6.36
N GLU A 51 -7.79 -9.57 -6.66
CA GLU A 51 -8.03 -9.06 -7.98
C GLU A 51 -6.92 -8.05 -8.35
N PRO A 52 -6.73 -7.74 -9.66
CA PRO A 52 -5.68 -6.82 -10.10
C PRO A 52 -5.69 -5.46 -9.38
N VAL A 53 -6.88 -5.00 -8.99
CA VAL A 53 -7.08 -3.76 -8.23
C VAL A 53 -6.50 -3.84 -6.82
N ASP A 54 -6.60 -4.98 -6.14
CA ASP A 54 -6.05 -5.15 -4.79
C ASP A 54 -4.52 -5.01 -4.81
N VAL A 55 -3.88 -5.59 -5.82
CA VAL A 55 -2.43 -5.49 -6.04
C VAL A 55 -2.02 -4.04 -6.32
N TYR A 56 -2.79 -3.34 -7.14
CA TYR A 56 -2.54 -1.94 -7.47
C TYR A 56 -2.70 -1.04 -6.24
N SER A 57 -3.77 -1.21 -5.45
CA SER A 57 -3.98 -0.48 -4.19
C SER A 57 -2.85 -0.71 -3.19
N ALA A 58 -2.44 -1.97 -2.99
CA ALA A 58 -1.32 -2.30 -2.11
C ALA A 58 0.00 -1.64 -2.56
N TRP A 59 0.22 -1.52 -3.87
CA TRP A 59 1.39 -0.83 -4.40
C TRP A 59 1.35 0.68 -4.15
N ILE A 60 0.17 1.32 -4.29
CA ILE A 60 -0.02 2.73 -3.93
C ILE A 60 0.29 2.94 -2.45
N ASP A 61 -0.33 2.15 -1.58
CA ASP A 61 -0.15 2.25 -0.12
C ASP A 61 1.32 2.08 0.28
N ALA A 62 2.04 1.15 -0.34
CA ALA A 62 3.46 0.95 -0.13
C ALA A 62 4.30 2.17 -0.57
N CYS A 63 3.97 2.78 -1.71
CA CYS A 63 4.64 3.99 -2.19
C CYS A 63 4.41 5.17 -1.25
N GLU A 64 3.17 5.35 -0.79
CA GLU A 64 2.84 6.37 0.19
C GLU A 64 3.54 6.15 1.53
N ASP A 65 3.66 4.89 1.97
CA ASP A 65 4.30 4.59 3.25
C ASP A 65 5.79 4.90 3.25
N VAL A 66 6.49 4.59 2.15
CA VAL A 66 7.88 5.01 1.95
C VAL A 66 7.99 6.54 2.00
N ASN A 67 7.05 7.25 1.36
CA ASN A 67 7.02 8.71 1.39
C ASN A 67 6.71 9.26 2.81
N ARG A 68 5.81 8.64 3.56
CA ARG A 68 5.52 8.99 4.96
C ARG A 68 6.76 8.81 5.84
N ARG A 69 7.45 7.67 5.72
CA ARG A 69 8.70 7.40 6.47
C ARG A 69 9.77 8.45 6.18
N LYS A 70 10.01 8.77 4.90
CA LYS A 70 10.95 9.84 4.50
C LYS A 70 10.58 11.21 5.08
N ARG A 71 9.28 11.52 5.18
CA ARG A 71 8.82 12.78 5.82
C ARG A 71 9.12 12.78 7.32
N LEU A 72 8.87 11.68 8.01
CA LEU A 72 9.13 11.54 9.45
C LEU A 72 10.63 11.57 9.78
N GLU A 73 11.47 10.95 8.95
CA GLU A 73 12.93 11.01 9.12
C GLU A 73 13.44 12.43 8.90
N ARG A 74 12.95 13.11 7.85
CA ARG A 74 13.29 14.52 7.62
C ARG A 74 12.86 15.41 8.80
N SER A 75 11.68 15.21 9.36
CA SER A 75 11.24 16.00 10.53
C SER A 75 12.07 15.72 11.77
N LYS A 76 12.48 14.47 12.01
CA LYS A 76 13.39 14.11 13.12
C LYS A 76 14.77 14.75 12.94
N ASN A 77 15.28 14.78 11.71
CA ASN A 77 16.57 15.40 11.40
C ASN A 77 16.53 16.93 11.54
N LEU A 78 15.41 17.58 11.21
CA LEU A 78 15.20 19.02 11.41
C LEU A 78 15.00 19.39 12.90
N GLY A 79 14.68 18.43 13.77
CA GLY A 79 14.57 18.63 15.22
C GLY A 79 15.88 18.40 15.99
N ARG A 80 17.01 18.15 15.32
CA ARG A 80 18.32 17.91 15.96
C ARG A 80 19.16 19.20 16.15
N ASP A 81 18.72 20.33 15.63
CA ASP A 81 19.27 21.66 15.98
C ASP A 81 18.57 22.22 17.24
N GLU A 82 18.53 21.44 18.32
CA GLU A 82 18.22 21.99 19.65
C GLU A 82 19.51 22.63 20.19
N PRO A 83 19.55 23.95 20.45
CA PRO A 83 20.71 24.57 21.06
C PRO A 83 20.86 23.99 22.46
N ARG A 84 21.94 23.22 22.67
CA ARG A 84 22.39 22.74 23.98
C ARG A 84 22.21 23.84 25.02
N SER A 85 21.14 23.76 25.80
CA SER A 85 20.92 24.67 26.93
C SER A 85 22.12 24.57 27.88
N PRO A 86 22.70 25.68 28.35
CA PRO A 86 23.72 25.63 29.38
C PRO A 86 23.08 25.11 30.68
N ALA A 87 23.72 24.12 31.29
CA ALA A 87 23.28 23.54 32.55
C ALA A 87 23.38 24.56 33.69
N ALA A 88 22.34 24.55 34.50
CA ALA A 88 22.10 25.18 35.81
C ALA A 88 23.30 25.62 36.67
N GLY A 89 23.11 26.75 37.36
CA GLY A 89 23.48 26.89 38.78
C GLY A 89 24.50 27.98 39.11
N SER A 90 24.06 29.23 39.24
CA SER A 90 24.75 30.22 40.08
C SER A 90 24.44 29.89 41.55
N TYR A 91 25.38 29.26 42.25
CA TYR A 91 25.36 29.26 43.71
C TYR A 91 25.95 30.59 44.20
N ASP A 92 25.13 31.29 44.96
CA ASP A 92 25.45 32.42 45.81
C ASP A 92 26.24 31.88 47.02
N GLU A 93 27.44 32.38 47.27
CA GLU A 93 28.15 32.18 48.54
C GLU A 93 28.80 33.51 48.93
N GLU A 94 28.15 34.20 49.87
CA GLU A 94 28.75 35.20 50.74
C GLU A 94 29.92 34.59 51.53
N GLU A 95 31.08 35.26 51.59
CA GLU A 95 31.82 35.44 52.86
C GLU A 95 32.90 36.55 52.77
N ASP A 96 32.88 37.39 53.81
CA ASP A 96 33.74 38.51 54.27
C ASP A 96 33.84 39.83 53.46
#